data_AF-A0A1F2S6L7-F1
#
_entry.id   AF-A0A1F2S6L7-F1
#
_cell.length_a   1.000
_cell.length_b   1.000
_cell.length_c   1.000
_cell.angle_alpha   90.00
_cell.angle_beta   90.00
_cell.angle_gamma   90.00
#
_symmetry.space_group_name_H-M   'P 1'
#
loop_
_entity.id
_entity.type
_entity.pdbx_description
1 polymer ?
#
loop_
_entity_poly.entity_id
_entity_poly.type
_entity_poly.pdbx_seq_one_letter_code
_entity_poly.pdbx_strand_id
1 'polypeptide(L)'
;MLGCAVLIGTWLAAGCRAAPAAGGGEAAADPRAESADNVRLVGYSDLQGRESLVVTTLADPANGSWVYVGHHESYWDDTPKMNPITKREEWNGTSILNVDDPANPRLVWHIPNESNRNSRGVSVVYDYRFDGSGRDYLIRNSERLTEGETGEDLKYQIFDITDRTSDPSKISLVAEITGTPPDSCGRGCGGKFIIRAHKGWWSPDTGYFYAASGEPGFRNVIVQIFDLRNPREPKFLGRSWLPGLKDGEPGYEGQYTHHPVVDEDNKRLYIGYRNAGGQIAGFDISDPARQKLLWSLDMNPPFRGPHTVSPIVYTQVPNIGPKGLPRTYAFVVDEAGGAADTAPCENPIRPASYMVDITNEARPTTVSVWQVPVGDFCTRGGRFGPHQSAETVNGKINRFTDKMAWLAYFNAGVRVVDLSNPYSIREIGHYLPRTNANSHPIAKGQPVVIQMNDVDIDHRGLAYASDRIGAGLFILEYTGPRPGQAPTETR
;
A
#
# COMPACT_ATOMS: atom_id res chain seq x y z
N MET A 1 71.49 66.65 -20.84
CA MET A 1 71.42 65.42 -21.64
C MET A 1 72.21 64.36 -20.91
N LEU A 2 71.53 63.32 -20.41
CA LEU A 2 72.03 61.96 -20.26
C LEU A 2 70.85 61.14 -19.70
N GLY A 3 70.38 60.15 -20.46
CA GLY A 3 69.32 59.24 -20.06
C GLY A 3 69.87 58.13 -19.16
N CYS A 4 69.11 57.77 -18.13
CA CYS A 4 69.31 56.57 -17.33
C CYS A 4 68.11 55.65 -17.55
N ALA A 5 68.37 54.48 -18.14
CA ALA A 5 67.41 53.38 -18.25
C ALA A 5 67.47 52.55 -16.95
N VAL A 6 66.29 52.28 -16.37
CA VAL A 6 66.13 51.34 -15.25
C VAL A 6 65.33 50.14 -15.76
N LEU A 7 65.96 48.97 -15.70
CA LEU A 7 65.35 47.65 -15.94
C LEU A 7 64.52 47.26 -14.72
N ILE A 8 63.21 47.05 -14.91
CA ILE A 8 62.31 46.46 -13.91
C ILE A 8 61.99 45.04 -14.40
N GLY A 9 62.46 44.04 -13.64
CA GLY A 9 62.14 42.64 -13.86
C GLY A 9 60.71 42.32 -13.41
N THR A 10 59.90 41.80 -14.32
CA THR A 10 58.54 41.31 -14.07
C THR A 10 58.58 39.84 -13.63
N TRP A 11 57.96 39.55 -12.49
CA TRP A 11 57.72 38.20 -11.99
C TRP A 11 56.56 37.55 -12.77
N LEU A 12 56.83 36.38 -13.36
CA LEU A 12 55.84 35.52 -14.01
C LEU A 12 55.04 34.77 -12.95
N ALA A 13 53.75 35.09 -12.82
CA ALA A 13 52.79 34.27 -12.06
C ALA A 13 52.40 33.04 -12.90
N ALA A 14 52.75 31.85 -12.43
CA ALA A 14 52.29 30.59 -13.00
C ALA A 14 50.81 30.38 -12.61
N GLY A 15 49.90 30.57 -13.58
CA GLY A 15 48.49 30.22 -13.42
C GLY A 15 48.30 28.71 -13.49
N CYS A 16 47.93 28.09 -12.37
CA CYS A 16 47.37 26.74 -12.37
C CYS A 16 46.05 26.75 -13.15
N ARG A 17 46.05 26.13 -14.33
CA ARG A 17 44.81 25.81 -15.06
C ARG A 17 44.09 24.72 -14.27
N ALA A 18 42.95 25.07 -13.67
CA ALA A 18 42.01 24.08 -13.17
C ALA A 18 41.55 23.19 -14.33
N ALA A 19 41.69 21.88 -14.17
CA ALA A 19 41.09 20.92 -15.08
C ALA A 19 39.56 21.10 -15.07
N PRO A 20 38.87 21.02 -16.23
CA PRO A 20 37.42 21.03 -16.23
C PRO A 20 36.93 19.85 -15.39
N ALA A 21 36.04 20.13 -14.44
CA ALA A 21 35.32 19.10 -13.73
C ALA A 21 34.68 18.17 -14.77
N ALA A 22 34.97 16.87 -14.66
CA ALA A 22 34.24 15.86 -15.42
C ALA A 22 32.77 16.03 -15.07
N GLY A 23 31.98 16.54 -16.01
CA GLY A 23 30.54 16.63 -15.85
C GLY A 23 30.02 15.24 -15.56
N GLY A 24 29.42 15.06 -14.37
CA GLY A 24 28.57 13.91 -14.12
C GLY A 24 27.51 13.92 -15.21
N GLY A 25 27.53 12.92 -16.08
CA GLY A 25 26.53 12.78 -17.12
C GLY A 25 25.16 12.76 -16.45
N GLU A 26 24.30 13.72 -16.81
CA GLU A 26 22.87 13.61 -16.54
C GLU A 26 22.43 12.22 -17.01
N ALA A 27 21.94 11.40 -16.08
CA ALA A 27 21.34 10.13 -16.45
C ALA A 27 20.24 10.45 -17.49
N ALA A 28 20.23 9.72 -18.60
CA ALA A 28 19.22 9.92 -19.63
C ALA A 28 17.82 9.87 -18.98
N ALA A 29 16.99 10.87 -19.26
CA ALA A 29 15.65 10.93 -18.72
C ALA A 29 14.88 9.64 -19.04
N ASP A 30 14.30 9.03 -18.02
CA ASP A 30 13.51 7.80 -18.19
C ASP A 30 12.31 8.09 -19.11
N PRO A 31 12.17 7.39 -20.25
CA PRO A 31 11.06 7.63 -21.18
C PRO A 31 9.68 7.29 -20.58
N ARG A 32 9.61 6.53 -19.49
CA ARG A 32 8.38 6.23 -18.75
C ARG A 32 8.07 7.23 -17.66
N ALA A 33 9.00 8.11 -17.30
CA ALA A 33 8.75 9.15 -16.32
C ALA A 33 8.24 10.43 -16.99
N GLU A 34 7.15 10.98 -16.46
CA GLU A 34 6.80 12.38 -16.66
C GLU A 34 7.76 13.26 -15.86
N SER A 35 7.99 12.89 -14.59
CA SER A 35 9.00 13.48 -13.73
C SER A 35 9.51 12.43 -12.72
N ALA A 36 10.76 12.56 -12.29
CA ALA A 36 11.31 11.77 -11.20
C ALA A 36 12.40 12.57 -10.49
N ASP A 37 12.52 12.39 -9.18
CA ASP A 37 13.59 12.94 -8.35
C ASP A 37 13.99 11.91 -7.29
N ASN A 38 15.30 11.66 -7.16
CA ASN A 38 15.89 10.65 -6.25
C ASN A 38 15.26 9.24 -6.35
N VAL A 39 14.54 8.94 -7.42
CA VAL A 39 13.92 7.66 -7.69
C VAL A 39 14.14 7.33 -9.16
N ARG A 40 14.51 6.09 -9.45
CA ARG A 40 14.66 5.59 -10.83
C ARG A 40 13.85 4.34 -11.06
N LEU A 41 13.45 4.11 -12.31
CA LEU A 41 12.88 2.85 -12.75
C LEU A 41 13.98 1.78 -12.86
N VAL A 42 13.69 0.60 -12.32
CA VAL A 42 14.50 -0.61 -12.42
C VAL A 42 13.90 -1.55 -13.47
N GLY A 43 12.59 -1.76 -13.43
CA GLY A 43 11.88 -2.61 -14.36
C GLY A 43 10.39 -2.31 -14.42
N TYR A 44 9.72 -2.93 -15.38
CA TYR A 44 8.34 -2.60 -15.73
C TYR A 44 7.61 -3.83 -16.28
N SER A 45 6.35 -3.99 -15.89
CA SER A 45 5.41 -4.93 -16.49
C SER A 45 4.12 -4.20 -16.82
N ASP A 46 3.55 -4.41 -18.00
CA ASP A 46 2.27 -3.79 -18.38
C ASP A 46 1.06 -4.45 -17.69
N LEU A 47 1.27 -5.59 -17.01
CA LEU A 47 0.22 -6.41 -16.40
C LEU A 47 -0.93 -6.74 -17.36
N GLN A 48 -0.64 -6.87 -18.66
CA GLN A 48 -1.65 -7.07 -19.71
C GLN A 48 -2.72 -5.95 -19.76
N GLY A 49 -2.40 -4.76 -19.26
CA GLY A 49 -3.33 -3.63 -19.19
C GLY A 49 -4.41 -3.75 -18.11
N ARG A 50 -4.27 -4.66 -17.15
CA ARG A 50 -5.28 -4.91 -16.11
C ARG A 50 -5.27 -3.84 -15.01
N GLU A 51 -6.45 -3.42 -14.60
CA GLU A 51 -6.70 -2.46 -13.53
C GLU A 51 -6.23 -3.02 -12.17
N SER A 52 -5.18 -2.45 -11.59
CA SER A 52 -4.49 -3.04 -10.43
C SER A 52 -4.72 -2.28 -9.11
N LEU A 53 -4.61 -2.98 -7.98
CA LEU A 53 -4.59 -2.39 -6.64
C LEU A 53 -3.52 -3.08 -5.78
N VAL A 54 -3.84 -4.08 -4.94
CA VAL A 54 -2.87 -4.53 -3.93
C VAL A 54 -1.67 -5.18 -4.57
N VAL A 55 -0.49 -4.76 -4.15
CA VAL A 55 0.79 -5.39 -4.47
C VAL A 55 1.33 -6.06 -3.23
N THR A 56 1.71 -7.34 -3.35
CA THR A 56 2.37 -8.09 -2.28
C THR A 56 3.64 -8.71 -2.82
N THR A 57 4.78 -8.33 -2.26
CA THR A 57 6.10 -8.87 -2.59
C THR A 57 6.49 -9.92 -1.56
N LEU A 58 7.02 -11.05 -2.03
CA LEU A 58 7.53 -12.08 -1.14
C LEU A 58 8.63 -12.88 -1.82
N ALA A 59 9.77 -12.98 -1.13
CA ALA A 59 10.93 -13.71 -1.56
C ALA A 59 11.54 -14.52 -0.40
N ASP A 60 12.03 -15.71 -0.73
CA ASP A 60 12.90 -16.50 0.13
C ASP A 60 13.90 -17.33 -0.72
N PRO A 61 14.94 -17.92 -0.11
CA PRO A 61 15.93 -18.72 -0.85
C PRO A 61 15.39 -19.98 -1.56
N ALA A 62 14.30 -20.58 -1.06
CA ALA A 62 13.71 -21.78 -1.65
C ALA A 62 12.83 -21.46 -2.87
N ASN A 63 12.17 -20.30 -2.82
CA ASN A 63 11.13 -19.91 -3.75
C ASN A 63 11.59 -18.90 -4.80
N GLY A 64 12.67 -18.15 -4.53
CA GLY A 64 13.04 -16.98 -5.33
C GLY A 64 12.17 -15.77 -5.02
N SER A 65 12.17 -14.79 -5.91
CA SER A 65 11.54 -13.49 -5.71
C SER A 65 10.27 -13.34 -6.53
N TRP A 66 9.16 -13.02 -5.86
CA TRP A 66 7.85 -12.92 -6.50
C TRP A 66 7.11 -11.66 -6.11
N VAL A 67 6.22 -11.23 -7.00
CA VAL A 67 5.22 -10.21 -6.72
C VAL A 67 3.84 -10.69 -7.17
N TYR A 68 2.86 -10.46 -6.32
CA TYR A 68 1.46 -10.82 -6.48
C TYR A 68 0.64 -9.54 -6.58
N VAL A 69 -0.15 -9.41 -7.63
CA VAL A 69 -0.93 -8.18 -7.88
C VAL A 69 -2.41 -8.53 -7.96
N GLY A 70 -3.19 -7.99 -7.02
CA GLY A 70 -4.64 -8.05 -7.04
C GLY A 70 -5.22 -7.01 -8.00
N HIS A 71 -6.27 -7.39 -8.73
CA HIS A 71 -6.92 -6.54 -9.72
C HIS A 71 -8.32 -6.11 -9.30
N HIS A 72 -8.69 -4.89 -9.70
CA HIS A 72 -10.10 -4.48 -9.70
C HIS A 72 -10.89 -5.32 -10.72
N GLU A 73 -12.20 -5.24 -10.62
CA GLU A 73 -13.07 -5.57 -11.76
C GLU A 73 -12.65 -4.76 -12.99
N SER A 74 -12.97 -5.26 -14.19
CA SER A 74 -12.74 -4.55 -15.45
C SER A 74 -13.76 -3.42 -15.61
N TYR A 75 -13.68 -2.40 -14.74
CA TYR A 75 -14.71 -1.37 -14.57
C TYR A 75 -14.78 -0.39 -15.75
N TRP A 76 -13.75 -0.33 -16.58
CA TRP A 76 -13.70 0.63 -17.68
C TRP A 76 -14.54 0.20 -18.87
N ASP A 77 -14.39 -1.04 -19.31
CA ASP A 77 -15.04 -1.55 -20.52
C ASP A 77 -15.90 -2.79 -20.28
N ASP A 78 -15.92 -3.34 -19.06
CA ASP A 78 -16.68 -4.54 -18.72
C ASP A 78 -16.38 -5.71 -19.69
N THR A 79 -15.09 -5.87 -20.03
CA THR A 79 -14.64 -6.96 -20.90
C THR A 79 -13.52 -7.77 -20.26
N PRO A 80 -13.50 -9.11 -20.44
CA PRO A 80 -12.33 -9.91 -20.14
C PRO A 80 -11.16 -9.49 -21.05
N LYS A 81 -9.92 -9.76 -20.60
CA LYS A 81 -8.70 -9.44 -21.34
C LYS A 81 -8.02 -10.70 -21.84
N MET A 82 -7.50 -10.65 -23.07
CA MET A 82 -6.72 -11.72 -23.66
C MET A 82 -5.47 -11.97 -22.81
N ASN A 83 -5.33 -13.19 -22.29
CA ASN A 83 -4.13 -13.64 -21.62
C ASN A 83 -3.25 -14.43 -22.61
N PRO A 84 -2.07 -13.91 -23.02
CA PRO A 84 -1.20 -14.60 -23.97
C PRO A 84 -0.65 -15.94 -23.47
N ILE A 85 -0.60 -16.16 -22.15
CA ILE A 85 -0.11 -17.40 -21.53
C ILE A 85 -1.10 -18.54 -21.78
N THR A 86 -2.40 -18.28 -21.58
CA THR A 86 -3.47 -19.28 -21.71
C THR A 86 -4.15 -19.25 -23.07
N LYS A 87 -3.98 -18.16 -23.83
CA LYS A 87 -4.66 -17.84 -25.09
C LYS A 87 -6.18 -17.78 -24.94
N ARG A 88 -6.65 -17.27 -23.79
CA ARG A 88 -8.06 -17.12 -23.45
C ARG A 88 -8.36 -15.70 -23.01
N GLU A 89 -9.61 -15.30 -23.23
CA GLU A 89 -10.16 -14.11 -22.61
C GLU A 89 -10.45 -14.40 -21.13
N GLU A 90 -9.89 -13.58 -20.25
CA GLU A 90 -9.95 -13.77 -18.80
C GLU A 90 -10.33 -12.49 -18.08
N TRP A 91 -11.33 -12.57 -17.21
CA TRP A 91 -11.66 -11.50 -16.26
C TRP A 91 -10.52 -11.27 -15.30
N ASN A 92 -10.27 -10.00 -14.98
CA ASN A 92 -9.30 -9.61 -13.96
C ASN A 92 -9.44 -10.44 -12.69
N GLY A 93 -8.31 -10.89 -12.16
CA GLY A 93 -8.22 -11.64 -10.91
C GLY A 93 -6.93 -11.31 -10.18
N THR A 94 -5.93 -12.19 -10.24
CA THR A 94 -4.66 -11.99 -9.53
C THR A 94 -3.48 -12.37 -10.42
N SER A 95 -2.58 -11.43 -10.69
CA SER A 95 -1.34 -11.68 -11.45
C SER A 95 -0.21 -12.16 -10.53
N ILE A 96 0.61 -13.09 -11.04
CA ILE A 96 1.77 -13.65 -10.35
C ILE A 96 2.99 -13.48 -11.25
N LEU A 97 3.96 -12.70 -10.77
CA LEU A 97 5.18 -12.39 -11.52
C LEU A 97 6.41 -12.90 -10.79
N ASN A 98 7.32 -13.53 -11.54
CA ASN A 98 8.67 -13.80 -11.07
C ASN A 98 9.51 -12.54 -11.31
N VAL A 99 10.25 -12.14 -10.28
CA VAL A 99 11.06 -10.92 -10.25
C VAL A 99 12.46 -11.20 -9.70
N ASP A 100 12.98 -12.40 -9.95
CA ASP A 100 14.38 -12.73 -9.66
C ASP A 100 15.31 -11.77 -10.39
N ASP A 101 15.00 -11.48 -11.65
CA ASP A 101 15.52 -10.32 -12.38
C ASP A 101 14.48 -9.18 -12.34
N PRO A 102 14.66 -8.17 -11.46
CA PRO A 102 13.70 -7.08 -11.34
C PRO A 102 13.73 -6.13 -12.55
N ALA A 103 14.75 -6.18 -13.40
CA ALA A 103 14.77 -5.40 -14.64
C ALA A 103 13.88 -6.02 -15.73
N ASN A 104 13.63 -7.33 -15.64
CA ASN A 104 12.83 -8.09 -16.59
C ASN A 104 11.74 -8.91 -15.86
N PRO A 105 10.77 -8.26 -15.19
CA PRO A 105 9.72 -8.96 -14.47
C PRO A 105 8.89 -9.82 -15.42
N ARG A 106 8.69 -11.08 -15.08
CA ARG A 106 8.00 -12.05 -15.94
C ARG A 106 6.67 -12.43 -15.34
N LEU A 107 5.57 -12.05 -15.99
CA LEU A 107 4.24 -12.56 -15.67
C LEU A 107 4.20 -14.07 -15.96
N VAL A 108 4.06 -14.87 -14.89
CA VAL A 108 4.08 -16.33 -14.97
C VAL A 108 2.67 -16.88 -15.05
N TRP A 109 1.76 -16.28 -14.30
CA TRP A 109 0.39 -16.73 -14.22
C TRP A 109 -0.58 -15.60 -13.87
N HIS A 110 -1.84 -15.81 -14.19
CA HIS A 110 -2.96 -14.99 -13.78
C HIS A 110 -4.07 -15.92 -13.30
N ILE A 111 -4.48 -15.83 -12.04
CA ILE A 111 -5.64 -16.56 -11.51
C ILE A 111 -6.87 -15.75 -11.90
N PRO A 112 -7.66 -16.15 -12.91
CA PRO A 112 -8.78 -15.35 -13.37
C PRO A 112 -9.95 -15.39 -12.38
N ASN A 113 -10.85 -14.43 -12.52
CA ASN A 113 -12.19 -14.56 -11.95
C ASN A 113 -13.13 -15.28 -12.93
N GLU A 114 -14.15 -15.95 -12.39
CA GLU A 114 -15.18 -16.62 -13.20
C GLU A 114 -16.13 -15.63 -13.91
N SER A 115 -16.25 -14.42 -13.36
CA SER A 115 -17.04 -13.31 -13.89
C SER A 115 -16.39 -11.98 -13.52
N ASN A 116 -16.88 -10.86 -14.05
CA ASN A 116 -16.34 -9.55 -13.68
C ASN A 116 -16.51 -9.28 -12.17
N ARG A 117 -15.40 -9.18 -11.43
CA ARG A 117 -15.35 -9.13 -9.96
C ARG A 117 -14.12 -8.39 -9.49
N ASN A 118 -14.23 -7.78 -8.31
CA ASN A 118 -13.10 -7.22 -7.58
C ASN A 118 -12.29 -8.34 -6.93
N SER A 119 -11.00 -8.47 -7.27
CA SER A 119 -10.03 -9.35 -6.59
C SER A 119 -8.75 -8.60 -6.25
N ARG A 120 -8.98 -7.43 -5.68
CA ARG A 120 -8.00 -6.36 -5.51
C ARG A 120 -7.09 -6.52 -4.30
N GLY A 121 -7.46 -7.32 -3.31
CA GLY A 121 -6.66 -7.65 -2.12
C GLY A 121 -5.97 -8.99 -2.28
N VAL A 122 -4.70 -9.08 -1.89
CA VAL A 122 -3.92 -10.31 -1.95
C VAL A 122 -2.93 -10.40 -0.78
N SER A 123 -2.85 -11.55 -0.12
CA SER A 123 -1.79 -11.89 0.85
C SER A 123 -1.25 -13.28 0.54
N VAL A 124 0.03 -13.50 0.83
CA VAL A 124 0.73 -14.74 0.50
C VAL A 124 1.58 -15.20 1.67
N VAL A 125 1.64 -16.51 1.87
CA VAL A 125 2.50 -17.18 2.84
C VAL A 125 3.24 -18.32 2.16
N TYR A 126 4.54 -18.46 2.44
CA TYR A 126 5.38 -19.55 1.97
C TYR A 126 5.68 -20.55 3.08
N ASP A 127 5.99 -21.80 2.69
CA ASP A 127 6.36 -22.91 3.57
C ASP A 127 5.44 -22.95 4.81
N TYR A 128 4.15 -23.13 4.55
CA TYR A 128 3.13 -22.90 5.56
C TYR A 128 3.25 -23.90 6.71
N ARG A 129 3.86 -23.44 7.80
CA ARG A 129 4.30 -24.29 8.91
C ARG A 129 3.19 -24.94 9.72
N PHE A 130 1.95 -24.44 9.65
CA PHE A 130 0.88 -24.83 10.57
C PHE A 130 0.16 -26.11 10.19
N ASP A 131 0.10 -26.45 8.90
CA ASP A 131 -0.54 -27.67 8.42
C ASP A 131 0.49 -28.78 8.08
N GLY A 132 1.78 -28.50 8.27
CA GLY A 132 2.89 -29.43 8.01
C GLY A 132 3.03 -29.83 6.55
N SER A 133 2.36 -29.13 5.62
CA SER A 133 2.32 -29.50 4.21
C SER A 133 3.53 -29.02 3.41
N GLY A 134 4.25 -28.01 3.91
CA GLY A 134 5.30 -27.30 3.17
C GLY A 134 4.77 -26.57 1.93
N ARG A 135 3.46 -26.31 1.87
CA ARG A 135 2.81 -25.62 0.75
C ARG A 135 2.89 -24.12 0.89
N ASP A 136 2.76 -23.47 -0.24
CA ASP A 136 2.61 -22.02 -0.34
C ASP A 136 1.16 -21.69 -0.64
N TYR A 137 0.63 -20.68 0.04
CA TYR A 137 -0.75 -20.30 -0.11
C TYR A 137 -0.92 -18.81 -0.41
N LEU A 138 -1.92 -18.52 -1.21
CA LEU A 138 -2.37 -17.18 -1.52
C LEU A 138 -3.82 -17.04 -1.06
N ILE A 139 -4.14 -15.94 -0.38
CA ILE A 139 -5.52 -15.54 -0.14
C ILE A 139 -5.82 -14.25 -0.89
N ARG A 140 -6.97 -14.21 -1.57
CA ARG A 140 -7.47 -13.00 -2.23
C ARG A 140 -8.92 -12.75 -1.84
N ASN A 141 -9.39 -11.53 -2.02
CA ASN A 141 -10.83 -11.30 -2.03
C ASN A 141 -11.45 -11.60 -3.40
N SER A 142 -12.76 -11.82 -3.40
CA SER A 142 -13.61 -11.89 -4.60
C SER A 142 -14.94 -11.23 -4.27
N GLU A 143 -15.17 -10.05 -4.81
CA GLU A 143 -16.37 -9.26 -4.54
C GLU A 143 -17.17 -9.04 -5.82
N ARG A 144 -18.40 -9.55 -5.85
CA ARG A 144 -19.44 -9.07 -6.78
C ARG A 144 -20.25 -8.00 -6.07
N LEU A 145 -19.82 -6.76 -6.24
CA LEU A 145 -20.46 -5.59 -5.64
C LEU A 145 -21.72 -5.19 -6.42
N THR A 146 -22.69 -4.67 -5.69
CA THR A 146 -23.87 -3.96 -6.19
C THR A 146 -23.75 -2.48 -5.87
N GLU A 147 -24.73 -1.67 -6.26
CA GLU A 147 -24.74 -0.23 -5.94
C GLU A 147 -24.68 -0.01 -4.41
N GLY A 148 -23.91 1.01 -3.96
CA GLY A 148 -23.86 1.40 -2.55
C GLY A 148 -22.99 0.53 -1.63
N GLU A 149 -21.88 -0.04 -2.14
CA GLU A 149 -20.89 -0.84 -1.37
C GLU A 149 -21.41 -2.19 -0.82
N THR A 150 -22.63 -2.58 -1.15
CA THR A 150 -23.21 -3.90 -0.86
C THR A 150 -22.77 -4.94 -1.91
N GLY A 151 -23.03 -6.23 -1.69
CA GLY A 151 -22.74 -7.24 -2.71
C GLY A 151 -23.49 -8.55 -2.51
N GLU A 152 -23.59 -9.33 -3.58
CA GLU A 152 -24.37 -10.58 -3.61
C GLU A 152 -23.50 -11.83 -3.37
N ASP A 153 -22.22 -11.75 -3.73
CA ASP A 153 -21.26 -12.83 -3.61
C ASP A 153 -19.90 -12.27 -3.18
N LEU A 154 -19.71 -12.27 -1.86
CA LEU A 154 -18.58 -11.69 -1.15
C LEU A 154 -17.83 -12.80 -0.43
N LYS A 155 -16.54 -12.93 -0.73
CA LYS A 155 -15.72 -14.01 -0.17
C LYS A 155 -14.23 -13.69 -0.17
N TYR A 156 -13.49 -14.44 0.64
CA TYR A 156 -12.05 -14.61 0.49
C TYR A 156 -11.76 -16.01 -0.03
N GLN A 157 -10.95 -16.11 -1.08
CA GLN A 157 -10.57 -17.37 -1.72
C GLN A 157 -9.12 -17.69 -1.37
N ILE A 158 -8.88 -18.91 -0.90
CA ILE A 158 -7.54 -19.42 -0.57
C ILE A 158 -7.11 -20.38 -1.67
N PHE A 159 -5.93 -20.15 -2.25
CA PHE A 159 -5.35 -20.96 -3.30
C PHE A 159 -4.04 -21.57 -2.82
N ASP A 160 -3.79 -22.81 -3.23
CA ASP A 160 -2.46 -23.42 -3.20
C ASP A 160 -1.69 -22.93 -4.44
N ILE A 161 -0.54 -22.33 -4.20
CA ILE A 161 0.34 -21.75 -5.22
C ILE A 161 1.76 -22.32 -5.16
N THR A 162 1.92 -23.49 -4.52
CA THR A 162 3.22 -24.14 -4.31
C THR A 162 3.95 -24.37 -5.63
N ASP A 163 3.24 -24.89 -6.63
CA ASP A 163 3.71 -24.92 -8.02
C ASP A 163 3.13 -23.73 -8.77
N ARG A 164 3.95 -22.69 -8.91
CA ARG A 164 3.63 -21.42 -9.59
C ARG A 164 4.36 -21.28 -10.92
N THR A 165 4.45 -22.39 -11.66
CA THR A 165 4.84 -22.41 -13.07
C THR A 165 3.72 -21.85 -13.96
N SER A 166 3.97 -21.72 -15.27
CA SER A 166 2.95 -21.23 -16.22
C SER A 166 1.85 -22.24 -16.56
N ASP A 167 1.73 -23.34 -15.80
CA ASP A 167 0.70 -24.36 -15.98
C ASP A 167 -0.52 -24.06 -15.07
N PRO A 168 -1.70 -23.70 -15.64
CA PRO A 168 -2.92 -23.41 -14.89
C PRO A 168 -3.33 -24.48 -13.89
N SER A 169 -3.06 -25.75 -14.21
CA SER A 169 -3.53 -26.89 -13.41
C SER A 169 -2.83 -27.02 -12.06
N LYS A 170 -1.78 -26.22 -11.85
CA LYS A 170 -0.93 -26.25 -10.66
C LYS A 170 -1.42 -25.38 -9.51
N ILE A 171 -2.25 -24.38 -9.82
CA ILE A 171 -2.90 -23.55 -8.82
C ILE A 171 -4.31 -24.06 -8.59
N SER A 172 -4.67 -24.27 -7.32
CA SER A 172 -5.98 -24.85 -6.97
C SER A 172 -6.66 -24.08 -5.86
N LEU A 173 -7.97 -23.88 -5.98
CA LEU A 173 -8.79 -23.33 -4.90
C LEU A 173 -8.87 -24.36 -3.77
N VAL A 174 -8.50 -23.94 -2.57
CA VAL A 174 -8.39 -24.76 -1.36
C VAL A 174 -9.62 -24.61 -0.48
N ALA A 175 -10.07 -23.37 -0.27
CA ALA A 175 -11.23 -23.04 0.53
C ALA A 175 -11.74 -21.63 0.22
N GLU A 176 -12.95 -21.34 0.69
CA GLU A 176 -13.54 -19.99 0.66
C GLU A 176 -14.03 -19.61 2.06
N ILE A 177 -13.83 -18.34 2.44
CA ILE A 177 -14.44 -17.71 3.61
C ILE A 177 -15.57 -16.83 3.10
N THR A 178 -16.81 -17.21 3.37
CA THR A 178 -18.02 -16.53 2.84
C THR A 178 -18.83 -15.82 3.91
N GLY A 179 -18.41 -15.91 5.17
CA GLY A 179 -19.14 -15.37 6.31
C GLY A 179 -18.59 -15.84 7.64
N THR A 180 -19.35 -15.53 8.69
CA THR A 180 -19.13 -16.02 10.05
C THR A 180 -20.25 -16.98 10.46
N PRO A 181 -20.10 -17.70 11.59
CA PRO A 181 -21.19 -18.55 12.09
C PRO A 181 -22.46 -17.72 12.38
N PRO A 182 -23.65 -18.20 11.98
CA PRO A 182 -24.91 -17.57 12.35
C PRO A 182 -25.08 -17.46 13.87
N ASP A 183 -25.78 -16.42 14.29
CA ASP A 183 -26.07 -16.06 15.69
C ASP A 183 -24.83 -15.84 16.59
N SER A 184 -23.63 -15.75 16.02
CA SER A 184 -22.36 -15.66 16.77
C SER A 184 -22.10 -14.31 17.46
N CYS A 185 -23.01 -13.36 17.34
CA CYS A 185 -23.00 -12.07 18.05
C CYS A 185 -24.38 -11.66 18.60
N GLY A 186 -25.27 -12.64 18.73
CA GLY A 186 -26.68 -12.47 19.11
C GLY A 186 -27.62 -12.96 18.01
N ARG A 187 -28.90 -13.11 18.34
CA ARG A 187 -29.92 -13.60 17.39
C ARG A 187 -29.97 -12.73 16.13
N GLY A 188 -29.82 -13.35 14.96
CA GLY A 188 -29.79 -12.69 13.64
C GLY A 188 -28.46 -12.03 13.28
N CYS A 189 -27.41 -12.19 14.10
CA CYS A 189 -26.10 -11.57 13.90
C CYS A 189 -25.07 -12.61 13.44
N GLY A 190 -24.20 -12.25 12.51
CA GLY A 190 -23.30 -13.19 11.83
C GLY A 190 -24.01 -14.00 10.74
N GLY A 191 -23.23 -14.68 9.90
CA GLY A 191 -23.70 -15.35 8.69
C GLY A 191 -22.93 -14.91 7.45
N LYS A 192 -23.53 -15.04 6.27
CA LYS A 192 -22.92 -14.66 5.00
C LYS A 192 -22.53 -13.18 5.01
N PHE A 193 -21.38 -12.84 4.44
CA PHE A 193 -21.00 -11.44 4.25
C PHE A 193 -22.02 -10.69 3.38
N ILE A 194 -22.29 -9.43 3.75
CA ILE A 194 -23.33 -8.59 3.12
C ILE A 194 -22.81 -7.24 2.61
N ILE A 195 -21.65 -6.79 3.09
CA ILE A 195 -21.04 -5.51 2.70
C ILE A 195 -19.54 -5.74 2.53
N ARG A 196 -19.07 -5.75 1.28
CA ARG A 196 -17.66 -5.97 0.88
C ARG A 196 -17.04 -7.28 1.41
N ALA A 197 -15.95 -7.71 0.79
CA ALA A 197 -14.91 -8.56 1.36
C ALA A 197 -13.60 -7.87 0.98
N HIS A 198 -13.26 -6.81 1.70
CA HIS A 198 -12.52 -5.67 1.13
C HIS A 198 -11.02 -5.91 1.01
N LYS A 199 -10.34 -6.12 2.14
CA LYS A 199 -8.89 -6.34 2.29
C LYS A 199 -8.65 -7.24 3.50
N GLY A 200 -7.48 -7.83 3.60
CA GLY A 200 -7.11 -8.56 4.80
C GLY A 200 -5.62 -8.80 4.94
N TRP A 201 -5.24 -9.31 6.10
CA TRP A 201 -3.87 -9.59 6.48
C TRP A 201 -3.75 -11.05 6.91
N TRP A 202 -2.98 -11.86 6.17
CA TRP A 202 -2.67 -13.22 6.60
C TRP A 202 -1.33 -13.25 7.30
N SER A 203 -1.34 -13.53 8.60
CA SER A 203 -0.10 -13.72 9.35
C SER A 203 0.51 -15.10 9.06
N PRO A 204 1.73 -15.17 8.49
CA PRO A 204 2.49 -16.41 8.47
C PRO A 204 2.96 -16.83 9.88
N ASP A 205 2.88 -15.92 10.87
CA ASP A 205 3.44 -16.13 12.20
C ASP A 205 2.47 -16.72 13.22
N THR A 206 1.17 -16.50 13.05
CA THR A 206 0.11 -17.12 13.87
C THR A 206 -0.80 -18.03 13.08
N GLY A 207 -0.83 -17.89 11.75
CA GLY A 207 -1.78 -18.55 10.87
C GLY A 207 -3.16 -17.89 10.91
N TYR A 208 -3.29 -16.70 11.48
CA TYR A 208 -4.55 -15.97 11.53
C TYR A 208 -4.72 -15.05 10.32
N PHE A 209 -5.96 -14.93 9.86
CA PHE A 209 -6.37 -14.00 8.81
C PHE A 209 -7.32 -12.96 9.37
N TYR A 210 -6.93 -11.69 9.23
CA TYR A 210 -7.69 -10.53 9.66
C TYR A 210 -8.42 -9.97 8.44
N ALA A 211 -9.72 -10.19 8.36
CA ALA A 211 -10.56 -9.84 7.23
C ALA A 211 -11.34 -8.56 7.49
N ALA A 212 -11.36 -7.62 6.55
CA ALA A 212 -12.27 -6.48 6.57
C ALA A 212 -13.54 -6.83 5.78
N SER A 213 -14.63 -7.14 6.48
CA SER A 213 -15.91 -7.51 5.85
C SER A 213 -17.10 -7.04 6.67
N GLY A 214 -18.25 -6.85 6.04
CA GLY A 214 -19.52 -6.60 6.73
C GLY A 214 -20.39 -7.85 6.82
N GLU A 215 -21.08 -8.01 7.94
CA GLU A 215 -21.93 -9.15 8.27
C GLU A 215 -23.24 -8.69 8.95
N PRO A 216 -24.30 -9.52 8.97
CA PRO A 216 -25.54 -9.20 9.68
C PRO A 216 -25.29 -8.82 11.15
N GLY A 217 -25.98 -7.78 11.64
CA GLY A 217 -25.82 -7.23 12.99
C GLY A 217 -24.83 -6.07 13.09
N PHE A 218 -24.21 -5.69 11.97
CA PHE A 218 -23.34 -4.52 11.86
C PHE A 218 -23.76 -3.63 10.69
N ARG A 219 -23.61 -2.33 10.89
CA ARG A 219 -24.02 -1.29 9.92
C ARG A 219 -23.05 -1.15 8.75
N ASN A 220 -21.82 -1.61 8.91
CA ASN A 220 -20.77 -1.52 7.89
C ASN A 220 -19.63 -2.54 8.14
N VAL A 221 -18.55 -2.43 7.38
CA VAL A 221 -17.35 -3.28 7.45
C VAL A 221 -16.68 -3.19 8.84
N ILE A 222 -16.42 -4.35 9.44
CA ILE A 222 -15.65 -4.54 10.66
C ILE A 222 -14.44 -5.45 10.39
N VAL A 223 -13.61 -5.74 11.41
CA VAL A 223 -12.60 -6.79 11.30
C VAL A 223 -13.12 -8.10 11.88
N GLN A 224 -13.04 -9.18 11.10
CA GLN A 224 -13.18 -10.56 11.57
C GLN A 224 -11.83 -11.25 11.58
N ILE A 225 -11.60 -12.13 12.55
CA ILE A 225 -10.40 -12.97 12.60
C ILE A 225 -10.78 -14.42 12.35
N PHE A 226 -10.06 -15.05 11.43
CA PHE A 226 -10.16 -16.47 11.10
C PHE A 226 -8.86 -17.19 11.42
N ASP A 227 -8.96 -18.36 12.02
CA ASP A 227 -7.88 -19.32 12.15
C ASP A 227 -7.70 -20.09 10.86
N LEU A 228 -6.59 -19.83 10.17
CA LEU A 228 -6.20 -20.52 8.94
C LEU A 228 -5.03 -21.48 9.18
N ARG A 229 -4.73 -21.90 10.42
CA ARG A 229 -3.69 -22.92 10.67
C ARG A 229 -3.94 -24.21 9.89
N ASN A 230 -5.21 -24.52 9.59
CA ASN A 230 -5.61 -25.38 8.49
C ASN A 230 -6.34 -24.54 7.42
N PRO A 231 -5.70 -24.18 6.29
CA PRO A 231 -6.32 -23.32 5.28
C PRO A 231 -7.52 -23.96 4.57
N ARG A 232 -7.66 -25.29 4.65
CA ARG A 232 -8.81 -26.03 4.10
C ARG A 232 -10.07 -25.92 4.95
N GLU A 233 -9.92 -25.56 6.22
CA GLU A 233 -11.01 -25.42 7.17
C GLU A 233 -10.89 -24.10 7.95
N PRO A 234 -11.14 -22.94 7.32
CA PRO A 234 -11.13 -21.67 8.02
C PRO A 234 -12.09 -21.66 9.21
N LYS A 235 -11.62 -21.26 10.39
CA LYS A 235 -12.45 -21.19 11.60
C LYS A 235 -12.56 -19.78 12.12
N PHE A 236 -13.78 -19.27 12.28
CA PHE A 236 -14.00 -17.96 12.88
C PHE A 236 -13.56 -17.95 14.35
N LEU A 237 -12.77 -16.94 14.75
CA LEU A 237 -12.28 -16.76 16.12
C LEU A 237 -13.01 -15.63 16.86
N GLY A 238 -13.13 -14.46 16.22
CA GLY A 238 -13.62 -13.26 16.87
C GLY A 238 -13.69 -12.08 15.90
N ARG A 239 -14.11 -10.93 16.42
CA ARG A 239 -14.31 -9.71 15.64
C ARG A 239 -14.09 -8.46 16.48
N SER A 240 -13.60 -7.40 15.85
CA SER A 240 -13.39 -6.09 16.47
C SER A 240 -14.04 -4.98 15.65
N TRP A 241 -14.62 -4.00 16.34
CA TRP A 241 -15.28 -2.85 15.74
C TRP A 241 -15.11 -1.62 16.63
N LEU A 242 -15.27 -0.43 16.04
CA LEU A 242 -15.47 0.80 16.79
C LEU A 242 -16.92 0.90 17.30
N PRO A 243 -17.14 1.44 18.50
CA PRO A 243 -18.48 1.76 18.98
C PRO A 243 -19.31 2.51 17.93
N GLY A 244 -20.56 2.10 17.76
CA GLY A 244 -21.46 2.63 16.75
C GLY A 244 -21.55 1.76 15.48
N LEU A 245 -20.61 0.85 15.23
CA LEU A 245 -20.70 -0.05 14.09
C LEU A 245 -21.68 -1.20 14.29
N LYS A 246 -21.92 -1.64 15.53
CA LYS A 246 -22.90 -2.70 15.81
C LYS A 246 -24.31 -2.13 15.83
N ASP A 247 -25.27 -2.86 15.27
CA ASP A 247 -26.68 -2.44 15.25
C ASP A 247 -27.19 -2.11 16.66
N GLY A 248 -27.88 -0.97 16.77
CA GLY A 248 -28.39 -0.42 18.02
C GLY A 248 -27.41 0.44 18.82
N GLU A 249 -26.11 0.41 18.55
CA GLU A 249 -25.15 1.30 19.21
C GLU A 249 -25.30 2.75 18.72
N PRO A 250 -25.14 3.78 19.56
CA PRO A 250 -25.09 5.19 19.14
C PRO A 250 -23.74 5.55 18.51
N GLY A 251 -23.67 6.69 17.81
CA GLY A 251 -22.40 7.22 17.27
C GLY A 251 -22.00 6.67 15.90
N TYR A 252 -22.95 6.12 15.12
CA TYR A 252 -22.70 5.77 13.73
C TYR A 252 -22.87 6.99 12.82
N GLU A 253 -21.82 7.34 12.11
CA GLU A 253 -21.72 8.45 11.17
C GLU A 253 -21.31 7.97 9.76
N GLY A 254 -21.41 6.65 9.51
CA GLY A 254 -21.01 6.04 8.23
C GLY A 254 -19.58 5.50 8.21
N GLN A 255 -18.86 5.53 9.34
CA GLN A 255 -17.51 4.99 9.46
C GLN A 255 -17.45 3.51 9.08
N TYR A 256 -16.36 3.05 8.48
CA TYR A 256 -16.14 1.62 8.20
C TYR A 256 -14.67 1.24 8.16
N THR A 257 -14.38 0.00 8.56
CA THR A 257 -13.03 -0.56 8.56
C THR A 257 -12.49 -0.66 7.13
N HIS A 258 -11.32 -0.07 6.86
CA HIS A 258 -10.72 -0.17 5.53
C HIS A 258 -9.66 -1.26 5.41
N HIS A 259 -8.57 -1.17 6.19
CA HIS A 259 -7.44 -2.09 6.12
C HIS A 259 -6.91 -2.41 7.52
N PRO A 260 -6.88 -3.70 7.94
CA PRO A 260 -6.16 -4.10 9.16
C PRO A 260 -4.65 -4.17 8.94
N VAL A 261 -3.88 -3.42 9.74
CA VAL A 261 -2.42 -3.58 9.86
C VAL A 261 -2.10 -4.30 11.18
N VAL A 262 -1.43 -5.46 11.08
CA VAL A 262 -1.28 -6.38 12.23
C VAL A 262 0.18 -6.40 12.71
N ASP A 263 0.38 -5.97 13.95
CA ASP A 263 1.65 -6.00 14.65
C ASP A 263 1.61 -7.06 15.77
N GLU A 264 1.86 -8.31 15.40
CA GLU A 264 1.76 -9.43 16.33
C GLU A 264 2.85 -9.42 17.40
N ASP A 265 4.06 -8.92 17.07
CA ASP A 265 5.17 -8.79 18.04
C ASP A 265 4.75 -7.94 19.25
N ASN A 266 4.02 -6.85 19.00
CA ASN A 266 3.49 -5.97 20.04
C ASN A 266 2.03 -6.26 20.41
N LYS A 267 1.42 -7.30 19.81
CA LYS A 267 0.03 -7.69 20.02
C LYS A 267 -0.93 -6.52 19.78
N ARG A 268 -0.74 -5.83 18.65
CA ARG A 268 -1.56 -4.70 18.23
C ARG A 268 -2.17 -4.91 16.85
N LEU A 269 -3.39 -4.43 16.69
CA LEU A 269 -4.07 -4.28 15.42
C LEU A 269 -4.41 -2.80 15.24
N TYR A 270 -3.96 -2.22 14.12
CA TYR A 270 -4.21 -0.82 13.77
C TYR A 270 -5.17 -0.75 12.59
N ILE A 271 -6.15 0.16 12.67
CA ILE A 271 -7.22 0.27 11.68
C ILE A 271 -7.48 1.73 11.34
N GLY A 272 -7.51 2.03 10.05
CA GLY A 272 -8.11 3.25 9.51
C GLY A 272 -9.58 3.03 9.18
N TYR A 273 -10.43 3.96 9.61
CA TYR A 273 -11.85 3.97 9.32
C TYR A 273 -12.18 5.07 8.33
N ARG A 274 -12.71 4.67 7.18
CA ARG A 274 -13.12 5.58 6.13
C ARG A 274 -14.52 6.11 6.36
N ASN A 275 -14.82 7.26 5.75
CA ASN A 275 -16.02 8.09 5.96
C ASN A 275 -16.14 8.60 7.42
N ALA A 276 -17.29 9.21 7.76
CA ALA A 276 -17.49 9.93 9.01
C ALA A 276 -16.36 10.94 9.27
N GLY A 277 -15.90 11.06 10.52
CA GLY A 277 -14.75 11.87 10.89
C GLY A 277 -13.37 11.33 10.56
N GLY A 278 -13.26 10.21 9.85
CA GLY A 278 -11.96 9.63 9.50
C GLY A 278 -11.22 9.12 10.73
N GLN A 279 -11.82 8.17 11.45
CA GLN A 279 -11.26 7.67 12.71
C GLN A 279 -10.05 6.75 12.45
N ILE A 280 -9.10 6.75 13.37
CA ILE A 280 -8.08 5.71 13.49
C ILE A 280 -8.23 5.01 14.84
N ALA A 281 -7.84 3.74 14.93
CA ALA A 281 -7.89 3.01 16.18
C ALA A 281 -6.77 1.96 16.33
N GLY A 282 -6.47 1.65 17.59
CA GLY A 282 -5.59 0.55 17.99
C GLY A 282 -6.33 -0.44 18.90
N PHE A 283 -6.14 -1.73 18.65
CA PHE A 283 -6.72 -2.83 19.41
C PHE A 283 -5.64 -3.73 19.99
N ASP A 284 -5.87 -4.25 21.19
CA ASP A 284 -5.10 -5.35 21.78
C ASP A 284 -5.58 -6.67 21.17
N ILE A 285 -4.64 -7.43 20.62
CA ILE A 285 -4.88 -8.75 20.01
C ILE A 285 -4.19 -9.89 20.77
N SER A 286 -3.85 -9.68 22.05
CA SER A 286 -3.29 -10.73 22.92
C SER A 286 -4.21 -11.95 23.05
N ASP A 287 -5.52 -11.74 22.94
CA ASP A 287 -6.51 -12.78 22.73
C ASP A 287 -7.22 -12.53 21.38
N PRO A 288 -6.90 -13.29 20.32
CA PRO A 288 -7.48 -13.09 19.00
C PRO A 288 -8.98 -13.42 18.93
N ALA A 289 -9.57 -14.05 19.95
CA ALA A 289 -11.02 -14.25 20.01
C ALA A 289 -11.74 -13.06 20.70
N ARG A 290 -11.00 -12.23 21.44
CA ARG A 290 -11.54 -11.14 22.26
C ARG A 290 -10.65 -9.90 22.17
N GLN A 291 -10.57 -9.30 20.99
CA GLN A 291 -9.76 -8.10 20.83
C GLN A 291 -10.39 -6.93 21.60
N LYS A 292 -9.54 -6.05 22.15
CA LYS A 292 -9.99 -4.92 22.96
C LYS A 292 -9.57 -3.61 22.33
N LEU A 293 -10.53 -2.71 22.07
CA LEU A 293 -10.22 -1.34 21.69
C LEU A 293 -9.38 -0.68 22.80
N LEU A 294 -8.19 -0.22 22.45
CA LEU A 294 -7.30 0.50 23.36
C LEU A 294 -7.52 2.00 23.24
N TRP A 295 -7.62 2.48 21.99
CA TRP A 295 -7.80 3.88 21.69
C TRP A 295 -8.41 4.07 20.31
N SER A 296 -9.08 5.20 20.16
CA SER A 296 -9.52 5.74 18.88
C SER A 296 -9.29 7.23 18.87
N LEU A 297 -8.89 7.77 17.72
CA LEU A 297 -8.77 9.20 17.49
C LEU A 297 -9.64 9.58 16.30
N ASP A 298 -10.54 10.55 16.51
CA ASP A 298 -11.30 11.20 15.43
C ASP A 298 -10.42 12.28 14.80
N MET A 299 -10.33 12.29 13.46
CA MET A 299 -9.44 13.16 12.69
C MET A 299 -10.18 14.29 11.93
N ASN A 300 -11.51 14.45 12.13
CA ASN A 300 -12.46 15.35 11.44
C ASN A 300 -11.93 16.77 11.09
N PRO A 301 -12.28 17.42 9.93
CA PRO A 301 -13.59 17.39 9.21
C PRO A 301 -13.56 16.95 7.71
N PRO A 302 -14.71 16.71 7.05
CA PRO A 302 -15.06 15.48 6.33
C PRO A 302 -14.25 15.23 5.05
N PHE A 303 -13.46 14.17 5.02
CA PHE A 303 -12.87 13.61 3.82
C PHE A 303 -13.07 12.08 3.83
N ARG A 304 -12.65 11.41 2.76
CA ARG A 304 -12.82 9.96 2.58
C ARG A 304 -12.16 9.09 3.69
N GLY A 305 -11.27 9.67 4.49
CA GLY A 305 -10.76 9.14 5.76
C GLY A 305 -9.43 8.35 5.67
N PRO A 306 -8.86 7.98 6.82
CA PRO A 306 -7.67 7.11 6.93
C PRO A 306 -7.86 5.77 6.22
N HIS A 307 -6.92 5.44 5.36
CA HIS A 307 -6.84 4.15 4.67
C HIS A 307 -5.93 3.17 5.41
N THR A 308 -4.71 3.59 5.74
CA THR A 308 -3.67 2.76 6.38
C THR A 308 -3.17 3.42 7.66
N VAL A 309 -2.90 2.61 8.68
CA VAL A 309 -2.32 3.06 9.95
C VAL A 309 -1.16 2.13 10.32
N SER A 310 0.07 2.63 10.18
CA SER A 310 1.27 1.80 10.36
C SER A 310 2.09 2.23 11.59
N PRO A 311 2.50 1.30 12.46
CA PRO A 311 3.27 1.63 13.65
C PRO A 311 4.75 1.89 13.34
N ILE A 312 5.36 2.84 14.04
CA ILE A 312 6.78 3.16 13.96
C ILE A 312 7.34 3.37 15.37
N VAL A 313 8.43 2.65 15.68
CA VAL A 313 9.19 2.84 16.93
C VAL A 313 10.41 3.72 16.66
N TYR A 314 10.62 4.71 17.54
CA TYR A 314 11.75 5.60 17.54
C TYR A 314 12.57 5.40 18.81
N THR A 315 13.83 5.02 18.63
CA THR A 315 14.84 4.98 19.68
C THR A 315 15.59 6.32 19.81
N GLN A 316 15.37 7.23 18.87
CA GLN A 316 15.87 8.59 18.87
C GLN A 316 14.80 9.51 18.28
N VAL A 317 14.56 10.65 18.91
CA VAL A 317 13.69 11.72 18.41
C VAL A 317 14.38 13.05 18.69
N PRO A 318 14.48 13.97 17.71
CA PRO A 318 15.11 15.27 17.92
C PRO A 318 14.54 15.99 19.16
N ASN A 319 15.43 16.55 19.99
CA ASN A 319 15.09 17.26 21.22
C ASN A 319 14.37 16.42 22.30
N ILE A 320 14.41 15.09 22.23
CA ILE A 320 13.94 14.20 23.30
C ILE A 320 15.13 13.45 23.92
N GLY A 321 15.33 13.62 25.23
CA GLY A 321 16.39 12.93 25.95
C GLY A 321 16.09 11.43 26.19
N PRO A 322 17.10 10.62 26.60
CA PRO A 322 16.97 9.16 26.74
C PRO A 322 15.82 8.68 27.63
N LYS A 323 15.43 9.46 28.66
CA LYS A 323 14.31 9.13 29.56
C LYS A 323 12.94 9.19 28.88
N GLY A 324 12.82 9.90 27.76
CA GLY A 324 11.60 10.00 26.98
C GLY A 324 11.52 9.00 25.83
N LEU A 325 12.44 8.02 25.76
CA LEU A 325 12.57 7.06 24.68
C LEU A 325 12.51 5.61 25.24
N PRO A 326 12.12 4.61 24.43
CA PRO A 326 11.64 4.73 23.06
C PRO A 326 10.25 5.35 22.97
N ARG A 327 9.87 5.79 21.77
CA ARG A 327 8.55 6.38 21.46
C ARG A 327 7.88 5.58 20.35
N THR A 328 6.57 5.42 20.40
CA THR A 328 5.79 4.75 19.36
C THR A 328 4.85 5.74 18.72
N TYR A 329 4.85 5.78 17.39
CA TYR A 329 3.98 6.63 16.59
C TYR A 329 3.21 5.78 15.58
N ALA A 330 2.08 6.29 15.12
CA ALA A 330 1.33 5.79 13.99
C ALA A 330 1.51 6.74 12.82
N PHE A 331 2.01 6.21 11.70
CA PHE A 331 1.98 6.88 10.41
C PHE A 331 0.66 6.54 9.73
N VAL A 332 -0.16 7.57 9.56
CA VAL A 332 -1.53 7.46 9.05
C VAL A 332 -1.56 8.00 7.64
N VAL A 333 -2.13 7.25 6.71
CA VAL A 333 -2.28 7.66 5.31
C VAL A 333 -3.75 7.63 4.96
N ASP A 334 -4.30 8.78 4.57
CA ASP A 334 -5.66 8.88 4.04
C ASP A 334 -5.76 8.25 2.65
N GLU A 335 -6.98 8.01 2.21
CA GLU A 335 -7.27 7.77 0.80
C GLU A 335 -8.10 8.92 0.22
N ALA A 336 -7.62 9.56 -0.83
CA ALA A 336 -8.43 10.45 -1.64
C ALA A 336 -9.46 9.67 -2.46
N GLY A 337 -10.66 10.22 -2.62
CA GLY A 337 -11.57 9.73 -3.63
C GLY A 337 -12.99 10.22 -3.55
N GLY A 338 -13.78 9.67 -4.47
CA GLY A 338 -15.03 10.28 -4.90
C GLY A 338 -14.77 11.32 -5.99
N ALA A 339 -15.85 11.85 -6.56
CA ALA A 339 -15.77 12.93 -7.57
C ALA A 339 -15.18 14.23 -6.99
N ALA A 340 -15.28 14.42 -5.67
CA ALA A 340 -14.82 15.62 -4.99
C ALA A 340 -13.29 15.82 -4.99
N ASP A 341 -12.52 14.74 -5.17
CA ASP A 341 -11.05 14.80 -5.31
C ASP A 341 -10.59 14.71 -6.78
N THR A 342 -11.54 14.89 -7.71
CA THR A 342 -11.30 15.06 -9.15
C THR A 342 -11.69 16.48 -9.56
N ALA A 343 -11.13 17.01 -10.65
CA ALA A 343 -11.46 18.36 -11.14
C ALA A 343 -12.99 18.61 -11.13
N PRO A 344 -13.49 19.67 -10.47
CA PRO A 344 -12.76 20.86 -10.00
C PRO A 344 -12.23 20.82 -8.54
N CYS A 345 -12.09 19.64 -7.95
CA CYS A 345 -11.64 19.38 -6.58
C CYS A 345 -12.49 20.10 -5.52
N GLU A 346 -13.78 19.79 -5.54
CA GLU A 346 -14.79 20.42 -4.68
C GLU A 346 -14.66 20.05 -3.20
N ASN A 347 -13.80 19.09 -2.87
CA ASN A 347 -13.52 18.74 -1.48
C ASN A 347 -12.88 19.95 -0.76
N PRO A 348 -13.53 20.52 0.28
CA PRO A 348 -13.00 21.69 0.98
C PRO A 348 -11.71 21.40 1.76
N ILE A 349 -11.35 20.12 1.93
CA ILE A 349 -10.23 19.66 2.73
C ILE A 349 -9.46 18.62 1.95
N ARG A 350 -8.13 18.74 1.93
CA ARG A 350 -7.26 17.83 1.20
C ARG A 350 -6.91 16.61 2.05
N PRO A 351 -7.10 15.38 1.55
CA PRO A 351 -6.60 14.19 2.21
C PRO A 351 -5.07 14.25 2.38
N ALA A 352 -4.55 13.70 3.47
CA ALA A 352 -3.15 13.88 3.88
C ALA A 352 -2.51 12.61 4.45
N SER A 353 -1.25 12.72 4.84
CA SER A 353 -0.59 11.77 5.72
C SER A 353 -0.27 12.44 7.05
N TYR A 354 -0.46 11.73 8.16
CA TYR A 354 -0.27 12.26 9.50
C TYR A 354 0.72 11.41 10.28
N MET A 355 1.40 12.05 11.22
CA MET A 355 2.09 11.35 12.30
C MET A 355 1.32 11.56 13.59
N VAL A 356 0.99 10.47 14.27
CA VAL A 356 0.27 10.48 15.55
C VAL A 356 1.13 9.79 16.59
N ASP A 357 1.45 10.49 17.68
CA ASP A 357 2.12 9.90 18.82
C ASP A 357 1.14 9.01 19.59
N ILE A 358 1.47 7.72 19.67
CA ILE A 358 0.68 6.69 20.35
C ILE A 358 1.48 6.04 21.49
N THR A 359 2.56 6.68 21.94
CA THR A 359 3.39 6.18 23.05
C THR A 359 2.56 6.01 24.32
N ASN A 360 1.68 6.98 24.58
CA ASN A 360 0.62 6.85 25.57
C ASN A 360 -0.68 6.52 24.84
N GLU A 361 -1.01 5.23 24.78
CA GLU A 361 -2.21 4.74 24.11
C GLU A 361 -3.50 5.37 24.67
N ALA A 362 -3.52 5.86 25.91
CA ALA A 362 -4.71 6.55 26.44
C ALA A 362 -4.91 7.97 25.88
N ARG A 363 -3.91 8.55 25.22
CA ARG A 363 -3.89 9.96 24.75
C ARG A 363 -3.16 10.09 23.40
N PRO A 364 -3.64 9.44 22.33
CA PRO A 364 -3.05 9.61 21.01
C PRO A 364 -3.10 11.08 20.59
N THR A 365 -2.01 11.60 20.03
CA THR A 365 -1.87 13.02 19.70
C THR A 365 -1.24 13.20 18.33
N THR A 366 -1.92 13.91 17.42
CA THR A 366 -1.36 14.27 16.10
C THR A 366 -0.20 15.26 16.27
N VAL A 367 0.96 14.94 15.69
CA VAL A 367 2.18 15.76 15.82
C VAL A 367 2.66 16.40 14.52
N SER A 368 2.30 15.84 13.37
CA SER A 368 2.59 16.46 12.06
C SER A 368 1.62 15.99 10.98
N VAL A 369 1.51 16.78 9.92
CA VAL A 369 0.75 16.49 8.71
C VAL A 369 1.61 16.77 7.48
N TRP A 370 1.47 15.97 6.44
CA TRP A 370 2.13 16.14 5.15
C TRP A 370 1.17 15.90 4.00
N GLN A 371 1.31 16.71 2.96
CA GLN A 371 0.61 16.62 1.69
C GLN A 371 1.62 16.92 0.57
N VAL A 372 1.40 16.35 -0.61
CA VAL A 372 2.15 16.76 -1.81
C VAL A 372 1.94 18.27 -2.03
N PRO A 373 3.02 19.06 -2.26
CA PRO A 373 2.90 20.48 -2.57
C PRO A 373 1.94 20.75 -3.73
N VAL A 374 1.24 21.88 -3.66
CA VAL A 374 0.18 22.20 -4.64
C VAL A 374 0.80 22.43 -6.03
N GLY A 375 0.44 21.58 -6.97
CA GLY A 375 0.74 21.71 -8.39
C GLY A 375 -0.53 21.74 -9.25
N ASP A 376 -0.43 21.31 -10.50
CA ASP A 376 -1.54 21.18 -11.44
C ASP A 376 -2.38 19.90 -11.25
N PHE A 377 -2.10 19.11 -10.21
CA PHE A 377 -2.73 17.80 -9.95
C PHE A 377 -4.25 17.85 -9.86
N CYS A 378 -4.85 18.95 -9.39
CA CYS A 378 -6.30 19.06 -9.43
C CYS A 378 -6.81 19.20 -10.88
N THR A 379 -6.25 20.16 -11.63
CA THR A 379 -6.74 20.54 -12.96
C THR A 379 -6.40 19.53 -14.04
N ARG A 380 -5.36 18.71 -13.86
CA ARG A 380 -5.01 17.65 -14.81
C ARG A 380 -6.02 16.48 -14.81
N GLY A 381 -6.90 16.41 -13.81
CA GLY A 381 -7.94 15.39 -13.68
C GLY A 381 -7.48 14.14 -12.94
N GLY A 382 -8.37 13.14 -12.86
CA GLY A 382 -8.17 11.96 -12.01
C GLY A 382 -8.25 12.29 -10.52
N ARG A 383 -8.11 11.28 -9.65
CA ARG A 383 -8.07 11.52 -8.18
C ARG A 383 -6.72 12.12 -7.81
N PHE A 384 -6.73 13.15 -6.98
CA PHE A 384 -5.53 13.75 -6.38
C PHE A 384 -5.51 13.55 -4.87
N GLY A 385 -4.51 12.83 -4.38
CA GLY A 385 -4.26 12.63 -2.95
C GLY A 385 -3.58 11.29 -2.66
N PRO A 386 -3.28 11.01 -1.38
CA PRO A 386 -2.74 9.72 -0.98
C PRO A 386 -3.75 8.59 -1.23
N HIS A 387 -3.26 7.35 -1.29
CA HIS A 387 -4.08 6.15 -1.20
C HIS A 387 -3.59 5.23 -0.09
N GLN A 388 -2.30 4.84 -0.10
CA GLN A 388 -1.69 4.02 0.94
C GLN A 388 -0.16 4.11 0.92
N SER A 389 0.46 3.71 2.04
CA SER A 389 1.91 3.47 2.14
C SER A 389 2.26 2.01 1.92
N ALA A 390 3.52 1.70 1.61
CA ALA A 390 4.05 0.34 1.70
C ALA A 390 3.92 -0.22 3.12
N GLU A 391 2.93 -1.10 3.30
CA GLU A 391 2.56 -1.67 4.60
C GLU A 391 3.46 -2.83 5.00
N THR A 392 4.10 -3.44 4.00
CA THR A 392 5.03 -4.55 4.18
C THR A 392 6.39 -4.27 3.57
N VAL A 393 7.38 -5.02 4.03
CA VAL A 393 8.67 -5.23 3.39
C VAL A 393 8.87 -6.73 3.31
N ASN A 394 8.88 -7.28 2.10
CA ASN A 394 8.98 -8.71 1.82
C ASN A 394 7.95 -9.55 2.61
N GLY A 395 6.68 -9.14 2.55
CA GLY A 395 5.55 -9.81 3.21
C GLY A 395 5.54 -9.76 4.75
N LYS A 396 6.44 -8.98 5.37
CA LYS A 396 6.43 -8.70 6.81
C LYS A 396 6.05 -7.24 7.05
N ILE A 397 5.41 -6.94 8.17
CA ILE A 397 5.01 -5.56 8.52
C ILE A 397 6.20 -4.59 8.37
N ASN A 398 5.97 -3.49 7.65
CA ASN A 398 6.99 -2.47 7.47
C ASN A 398 7.20 -1.73 8.80
N ARG A 399 8.42 -1.86 9.34
CA ARG A 399 8.83 -1.21 10.59
C ARG A 399 9.44 0.18 10.39
N PHE A 400 9.58 0.63 9.14
CA PHE A 400 10.20 1.91 8.77
C PHE A 400 11.56 2.08 9.45
N THR A 401 12.39 1.03 9.40
CA THR A 401 13.72 1.00 10.04
C THR A 401 14.68 1.97 9.37
N ASP A 402 14.52 2.20 8.07
CA ASP A 402 15.23 3.20 7.26
C ASP A 402 14.64 4.61 7.38
N LYS A 403 13.53 4.75 8.13
CA LYS A 403 12.77 5.99 8.30
C LYS A 403 12.31 6.60 6.97
N MET A 404 11.98 5.77 5.99
CA MET A 404 11.39 6.19 4.73
C MET A 404 10.02 5.55 4.53
N ALA A 405 9.04 6.33 4.08
CA ALA A 405 7.78 5.79 3.59
C ALA A 405 7.66 5.99 2.08
N TRP A 406 7.32 4.90 1.39
CA TRP A 406 6.87 4.90 0.00
C TRP A 406 5.35 5.00 0.00
N LEU A 407 4.80 5.95 -0.77
CA LEU A 407 3.38 6.26 -0.82
C LEU A 407 2.87 6.18 -2.26
N ALA A 408 1.77 5.47 -2.46
CA ALA A 408 0.95 5.64 -3.65
C ALA A 408 0.07 6.89 -3.48
N TYR A 409 0.14 7.80 -4.46
CA TYR A 409 -0.50 9.12 -4.39
C TYR A 409 -1.29 9.45 -5.68
N PHE A 410 -2.07 8.48 -6.18
CA PHE A 410 -2.91 8.59 -7.38
C PHE A 410 -2.23 9.33 -8.55
N ASN A 411 -2.79 10.46 -9.00
CA ASN A 411 -2.27 11.24 -10.13
C ASN A 411 -0.96 11.97 -9.84
N ALA A 412 -0.49 11.93 -8.59
CA ALA A 412 0.83 12.40 -8.21
C ALA A 412 1.86 11.26 -8.17
N GLY A 413 1.53 10.06 -8.62
CA GLY A 413 2.48 8.95 -8.76
C GLY A 413 2.90 8.36 -7.43
N VAL A 414 4.18 7.99 -7.32
CA VAL A 414 4.80 7.49 -6.08
C VAL A 414 5.57 8.61 -5.38
N ARG A 415 5.42 8.72 -4.06
CA ARG A 415 6.11 9.70 -3.21
C ARG A 415 6.96 8.99 -2.17
N VAL A 416 8.16 9.49 -1.95
CA VAL A 416 9.07 9.00 -0.90
C VAL A 416 9.23 10.09 0.14
N VAL A 417 8.85 9.79 1.38
CA VAL A 417 8.88 10.76 2.48
C VAL A 417 9.82 10.32 3.60
N ASP A 418 10.57 11.27 4.14
CA ASP A 418 11.44 11.12 5.29
C ASP A 418 10.61 11.19 6.58
N LEU A 419 10.74 10.15 7.40
CA LEU A 419 10.09 9.97 8.69
C LEU A 419 11.07 10.04 9.85
N SER A 420 12.33 10.42 9.64
CA SER A 420 13.37 10.47 10.69
C SER A 420 13.03 11.43 11.83
N ASN A 421 12.31 12.51 11.53
CA ASN A 421 11.71 13.40 12.52
C ASN A 421 10.18 13.27 12.50
N PRO A 422 9.55 12.67 13.51
CA PRO A 422 8.09 12.50 13.54
C PRO A 422 7.33 13.84 13.65
N TYR A 423 8.00 14.94 13.96
CA TYR A 423 7.40 16.29 13.99
C TYR A 423 7.56 17.06 12.66
N SER A 424 8.25 16.49 11.68
CA SER A 424 8.53 17.14 10.40
C SER A 424 8.70 16.11 9.30
N ILE A 425 7.57 15.61 8.77
CA ILE A 425 7.54 14.78 7.57
C ILE A 425 7.88 15.65 6.35
N ARG A 426 8.74 15.15 5.45
CA ARG A 426 9.13 15.86 4.22
C ARG A 426 9.30 14.91 3.04
N GLU A 427 8.99 15.36 1.83
CA GLU A 427 9.30 14.63 0.61
C GLU A 427 10.82 14.63 0.37
N ILE A 428 11.35 13.49 -0.08
CA ILE A 428 12.77 13.30 -0.42
C ILE A 428 12.97 12.64 -1.79
N GLY A 429 11.88 12.32 -2.49
CA GLY A 429 11.90 11.80 -3.84
C GLY A 429 10.50 11.50 -4.35
N HIS A 430 10.37 11.37 -5.66
CA HIS A 430 9.12 10.96 -6.30
C HIS A 430 9.39 10.29 -7.64
N TYR A 431 8.41 9.54 -8.11
CA TYR A 431 8.34 9.02 -9.48
C TYR A 431 6.92 9.17 -9.99
N LEU A 432 6.75 9.99 -11.04
CA LEU A 432 5.49 10.20 -11.73
C LEU A 432 5.57 9.53 -13.11
N PRO A 433 4.91 8.38 -13.31
CA PRO A 433 4.91 7.72 -14.61
C PRO A 433 4.11 8.51 -15.66
N ARG A 434 4.41 8.23 -16.94
CA ARG A 434 3.54 8.56 -18.08
C ARG A 434 2.48 7.47 -18.24
N THR A 435 1.34 7.87 -18.79
CA THR A 435 0.35 6.92 -19.31
C THR A 435 0.89 6.19 -20.54
N ASN A 436 0.26 5.06 -20.88
CA ASN A 436 0.62 4.21 -22.01
C ASN A 436 -0.61 3.87 -22.86
N ALA A 437 -0.45 2.99 -23.86
CA ALA A 437 -1.53 2.61 -24.77
C ALA A 437 -2.67 1.82 -24.10
N ASN A 438 -2.42 1.20 -22.93
CA ASN A 438 -3.44 0.48 -22.15
C ASN A 438 -4.18 1.42 -21.19
N SER A 439 -3.67 2.64 -20.98
CA SER A 439 -4.21 3.60 -20.03
C SER A 439 -5.58 4.12 -20.45
N HIS A 440 -6.52 4.17 -19.51
CA HIS A 440 -7.87 4.70 -19.70
C HIS A 440 -8.27 5.66 -18.57
N PRO A 441 -9.33 6.47 -18.71
CA PRO A 441 -9.73 7.34 -17.62
C PRO A 441 -10.46 6.55 -16.51
N ILE A 442 -10.45 7.07 -15.29
CA ILE A 442 -11.16 6.44 -14.14
C ILE A 442 -12.68 6.50 -14.26
N ALA A 443 -13.19 7.41 -15.08
CA ALA A 443 -14.61 7.61 -15.33
C ALA A 443 -14.79 8.25 -16.71
N LYS A 444 -15.95 8.02 -17.33
CA LYS A 444 -16.30 8.62 -18.62
C LYS A 444 -16.23 10.15 -18.54
N GLY A 445 -15.57 10.78 -19.51
CA GLY A 445 -15.42 12.24 -19.58
C GLY A 445 -14.29 12.83 -18.74
N GLN A 446 -13.52 12.01 -18.02
CA GLN A 446 -12.29 12.44 -17.33
C GLN A 446 -11.06 12.30 -18.24
N PRO A 447 -9.99 13.08 -18.01
CA PRO A 447 -8.69 12.88 -18.66
C PRO A 447 -8.07 11.52 -18.32
N VAL A 448 -7.23 11.02 -19.22
CA VAL A 448 -6.39 9.84 -18.98
C VAL A 448 -5.12 10.28 -18.26
N VAL A 449 -5.04 9.98 -16.97
CA VAL A 449 -3.90 10.33 -16.10
C VAL A 449 -3.58 9.16 -15.20
N ILE A 450 -2.31 9.01 -14.81
CA ILE A 450 -1.90 7.99 -13.85
C ILE A 450 -2.75 8.05 -12.59
N GLN A 451 -2.95 6.88 -11.99
CA GLN A 451 -3.66 6.68 -10.75
C GLN A 451 -2.94 5.59 -9.96
N MET A 452 -1.76 5.94 -9.46
CA MET A 452 -0.95 5.05 -8.64
C MET A 452 -1.72 4.64 -7.40
N ASN A 453 -1.93 3.34 -7.25
CA ASN A 453 -2.97 2.80 -6.37
C ASN A 453 -2.35 1.98 -5.23
N ASP A 454 -1.20 1.37 -5.44
CA ASP A 454 -0.46 0.73 -4.33
C ASP A 454 1.05 0.79 -4.53
N VAL A 455 1.77 0.56 -3.44
CA VAL A 455 3.20 0.34 -3.41
C VAL A 455 3.54 -0.66 -2.30
N ASP A 456 4.40 -1.63 -2.58
CA ASP A 456 4.99 -2.54 -1.59
C ASP A 456 6.51 -2.68 -1.81
N ILE A 457 7.26 -3.18 -0.85
CA ILE A 457 8.74 -3.20 -0.91
C ILE A 457 9.26 -4.62 -0.75
N ASP A 458 10.20 -5.04 -1.60
CA ASP A 458 10.78 -6.39 -1.49
C ASP A 458 12.02 -6.47 -0.57
N HIS A 459 12.60 -7.66 -0.44
CA HIS A 459 13.81 -7.91 0.35
C HIS A 459 15.06 -7.15 -0.10
N ARG A 460 15.09 -6.60 -1.33
CA ARG A 460 16.18 -5.80 -1.88
C ARG A 460 16.01 -4.30 -1.58
N GLY A 461 14.84 -3.91 -1.05
CA GLY A 461 14.46 -2.52 -0.87
C GLY A 461 13.94 -1.86 -2.16
N LEU A 462 13.57 -2.66 -3.17
CA LEU A 462 12.91 -2.15 -4.37
C LEU A 462 11.42 -1.97 -4.10
N ALA A 463 10.87 -0.84 -4.53
CA ALA A 463 9.46 -0.53 -4.41
C ALA A 463 8.69 -0.96 -5.66
N TYR A 464 7.57 -1.65 -5.48
CA TYR A 464 6.71 -2.18 -6.53
C TYR A 464 5.39 -1.44 -6.50
N ALA A 465 5.16 -0.56 -7.48
CA ALA A 465 4.02 0.33 -7.49
C ALA A 465 3.06 0.01 -8.65
N SER A 466 1.77 -0.16 -8.35
CA SER A 466 0.75 -0.55 -9.33
C SER A 466 -0.21 0.59 -9.67
N ASP A 467 -0.56 0.68 -10.94
CA ASP A 467 -1.52 1.65 -11.44
C ASP A 467 -2.90 1.01 -11.71
N ARG A 468 -3.96 1.74 -11.35
CA ARG A 468 -5.34 1.23 -11.50
C ARG A 468 -5.96 1.41 -12.89
N ILE A 469 -5.36 2.20 -13.78
CA ILE A 469 -5.92 2.49 -15.10
C ILE A 469 -5.27 1.69 -16.22
N GLY A 470 -4.55 0.62 -15.89
CA GLY A 470 -3.90 -0.25 -16.87
C GLY A 470 -2.49 0.18 -17.28
N ALA A 471 -1.88 1.16 -16.61
CA ALA A 471 -0.49 1.54 -16.91
C ALA A 471 0.52 0.46 -16.50
N GLY A 472 0.16 -0.40 -15.54
CA GLY A 472 0.93 -1.59 -15.15
C GLY A 472 1.62 -1.48 -13.79
N LEU A 473 2.73 -2.23 -13.65
CA LEU A 473 3.58 -2.33 -12.47
C LEU A 473 4.94 -1.69 -12.74
N PHE A 474 5.37 -0.81 -11.82
CA PHE A 474 6.65 -0.11 -11.86
C PHE A 474 7.52 -0.59 -10.71
N ILE A 475 8.75 -1.00 -11.02
CA ILE A 475 9.74 -1.43 -10.02
C ILE A 475 10.74 -0.29 -9.89
N LEU A 476 10.82 0.30 -8.70
CA LEU A 476 11.50 1.56 -8.43
C LEU A 476 12.60 1.39 -7.39
N GLU A 477 13.67 2.17 -7.52
CA GLU A 477 14.74 2.26 -6.54
C GLU A 477 14.93 3.72 -6.10
N TYR A 478 15.09 3.94 -4.79
CA TYR A 478 15.50 5.24 -4.26
C TYR A 478 17.02 5.42 -4.44
N THR A 479 17.41 6.50 -5.09
CA THR A 479 18.81 6.85 -5.42
C THR A 479 19.35 8.03 -4.63
N GLY A 480 18.52 8.67 -3.79
CA GLY A 480 18.92 9.81 -2.99
C GLY A 480 19.64 9.45 -1.68
N PRO A 481 20.05 10.47 -0.89
CA PRO A 481 20.61 10.27 0.44
C PRO A 481 19.59 9.68 1.41
N ARG A 482 19.94 8.58 2.09
CA ARG A 482 19.02 7.93 3.04
C ARG A 482 18.92 8.71 4.36
N PRO A 483 17.71 8.89 4.92
CA PRO A 483 17.52 9.52 6.22
C PRO A 483 18.30 8.81 7.34
N GLY A 484 18.79 9.58 8.31
CA GLY A 484 19.45 9.04 9.50
C GLY A 484 20.83 8.41 9.28
N GLN A 485 21.32 8.31 8.04
CA GLN A 485 22.71 7.99 7.76
C GLN A 485 23.53 9.30 7.78
N ALA A 486 24.60 9.35 8.57
CA ALA A 486 25.56 10.44 8.47
C ALA A 486 26.09 10.50 7.02
N PRO A 487 26.30 11.69 6.43
CA PRO A 487 26.90 11.78 5.10
C PRO A 487 28.21 11.00 5.13
N THR A 488 28.34 9.96 4.31
CA THR A 488 29.64 9.36 4.04
C THR A 488 30.50 10.45 3.41
N GLU A 489 31.50 10.93 4.15
CA GLU A 489 32.54 11.78 3.59
C GLU A 489 33.16 11.05 2.41
N THR A 490 32.80 11.48 1.21
CA THR A 490 33.51 11.12 -0.02
C THR A 490 34.92 11.69 0.11
N ARG A 491 35.91 10.80 0.27
CA ARG A 491 37.34 11.13 0.17
C ARG A 491 37.75 11.33 -1.29
#